data_AF-A0A3E5A5L5-F1
#
_entry.id   AF-A0A3E5A5L5-F1
#
_cell.length_a   1.000
_cell.length_b   1.000
_cell.length_c   1.000
_cell.angle_alpha   90.00
_cell.angle_beta   90.00
_cell.angle_gamma   90.00
#
_symmetry.space_group_name_H-M   'P 1'
#
loop_
_entity.id
_entity.type
_entity.pdbx_description
1 polymer ?
#
loop_
_entity_poly.entity_id
_entity_poly.type
_entity_poly.pdbx_seq_one_letter_code
_entity_poly.pdbx_strand_id
1 'polypeptide(L)' 'MQKIRPDMDIGKNIQSLRYKNNLTQDQVIAKLNLMGIVISKSTYAKLETNRMNIKVSELVALAKIFHTDINAFFDGLL' A
#
# COMPACT_ATOMS: atom_id res chain seq x y z
N MET A 1 8.43 -6.35 -22.59
CA MET A 1 7.43 -5.53 -21.86
C MET A 1 8.18 -4.46 -21.07
N GLN A 2 8.13 -3.21 -21.52
CA GLN A 2 8.76 -2.09 -20.83
C GLN A 2 7.89 -1.76 -19.61
N LYS A 3 8.38 -2.09 -18.41
CA LYS A 3 7.68 -1.78 -17.16
C LYS A 3 7.97 -0.33 -16.81
N ILE A 4 6.93 0.46 -16.53
CA ILE A 4 7.09 1.76 -15.86
C ILE A 4 7.75 1.45 -14.52
N ARG A 5 8.96 1.97 -14.34
CA ARG A 5 9.69 1.84 -13.08
C ARG A 5 9.11 2.86 -12.11
N PRO A 6 8.80 2.48 -10.87
CA PRO A 6 8.49 3.46 -9.85
C PRO A 6 9.74 4.31 -9.63
N ASP A 7 9.65 5.59 -9.96
CA ASP A 7 10.69 6.61 -9.76
C ASP A 7 10.55 7.31 -8.40
N MET A 8 9.36 7.25 -7.81
CA MET A 8 9.02 7.73 -6.47
C MET A 8 8.71 6.55 -5.52
N ASP A 9 9.02 6.70 -4.24
CA ASP A 9 8.86 5.65 -3.22
C ASP A 9 7.72 5.99 -2.25
N ILE A 10 6.51 5.51 -2.57
CA ILE A 10 5.36 5.55 -1.66
C ILE A 10 5.31 4.33 -0.73
N GLY A 11 6.17 3.32 -0.96
CA GLY A 11 6.18 2.06 -0.21
C GLY A 11 6.49 2.27 1.27
N LYS A 12 7.46 3.15 1.56
CA LYS A 12 7.80 3.57 2.93
C LYS A 12 6.64 4.28 3.64
N ASN A 13 5.86 5.06 2.90
CA ASN A 13 4.70 5.76 3.45
C ASN A 13 3.57 4.77 3.77
N ILE A 14 3.30 3.81 2.88
CA ILE A 14 2.37 2.69 3.14
C ILE A 14 2.78 1.93 4.40
N GLN A 15 4.07 1.58 4.52
CA GLN A 15 4.58 0.86 5.69
C GLN A 15 4.45 1.69 6.98
N SER A 16 4.79 2.97 6.93
CA SER A 16 4.65 3.88 8.08
C SER A 16 3.20 4.03 8.52
N LEU A 17 2.26 4.20 7.57
CA LEU A 17 0.83 4.27 7.85
C LEU A 17 0.30 2.96 8.47
N ARG A 18 0.78 1.81 7.99
CA ARG A 18 0.45 0.51 8.58
C ARG A 18 0.90 0.44 10.05
N TYR A 19 2.14 0.84 10.35
CA TYR A 19 2.65 0.86 11.72
C TYR A 19 1.89 1.84 12.61
N LYS A 20 1.56 3.05 12.12
CA LYS A 20 0.73 4.02 12.84
C LYS A 20 -0.65 3.47 13.21
N ASN A 21 -1.19 2.57 12.40
CA ASN A 21 -2.46 1.88 12.65
C ASN A 21 -2.31 0.58 13.46
N ASN A 22 -1.10 0.24 13.94
CA ASN A 22 -0.81 -1.00 14.68
C ASN A 22 -1.22 -2.28 13.96
N LEU A 23 -1.12 -2.30 12.62
CA LEU A 23 -1.50 -3.46 11.80
C LEU A 23 -0.28 -4.27 11.35
N THR A 24 -0.41 -5.60 11.35
CA THR A 24 0.51 -6.49 10.66
C THR A 24 0.18 -6.53 9.16
N GLN A 25 1.13 -6.98 8.33
CA GLN A 25 0.87 -7.15 6.89
C GLN A 25 -0.30 -8.11 6.65
N ASP A 26 -0.36 -9.21 7.41
CA ASP A 26 -1.43 -10.21 7.28
C ASP A 26 -2.81 -9.64 7.65
N GLN A 27 -2.89 -8.74 8.63
CA GLN A 27 -4.13 -8.05 8.98
C GLN A 27 -4.60 -7.08 7.88
N VAL A 28 -3.68 -6.36 7.24
CA VAL A 28 -4.01 -5.48 6.10
C VAL A 28 -4.50 -6.31 4.91
N ILE A 29 -3.80 -7.41 4.59
CA ILE A 29 -4.18 -8.34 3.52
C ILE A 29 -5.57 -8.93 3.78
N ALA A 30 -5.86 -9.34 5.01
CA ALA A 30 -7.19 -9.84 5.36
C ALA A 30 -8.28 -8.78 5.13
N LYS A 31 -8.04 -7.53 5.53
CA LYS A 31 -8.98 -6.42 5.27
C LYS A 31 -9.15 -6.13 3.77
N LEU A 32 -8.08 -6.15 2.99
CA LEU A 32 -8.14 -6.01 1.52
C LEU A 32 -8.96 -7.13 0.87
N ASN A 33 -8.76 -8.38 1.31
CA ASN A 33 -9.54 -9.51 0.81
C ASN A 33 -11.03 -9.38 1.14
N LEU A 34 -11.40 -8.89 2.33
CA LEU A 34 -12.79 -8.59 2.70
C LEU A 34 -13.41 -7.50 1.84
N MET A 35 -12.59 -6.60 1.28
CA MET A 35 -13.01 -5.56 0.33
C MET A 35 -12.99 -6.05 -1.14
N GLY A 36 -12.80 -7.35 -1.38
CA GLY A 36 -12.74 -7.95 -2.73
C GLY A 36 -11.40 -7.74 -3.46
N ILE A 37 -10.38 -7.23 -2.77
CA ILE A 37 -9.04 -7.00 -3.34
C ILE A 37 -8.12 -8.14 -2.92
N VAL A 38 -8.00 -9.14 -3.78
CA VAL A 38 -7.16 -10.30 -3.53
C VAL A 38 -5.69 -9.97 -3.76
N ILE A 39 -4.90 -10.02 -2.67
CA ILE A 39 -3.45 -9.76 -2.71
C ILE A 39 -2.67 -10.81 -1.91
N SER A 40 -1.54 -11.26 -2.44
CA SER A 40 -0.65 -12.18 -1.70
C SER A 40 0.24 -11.43 -0.71
N LYS A 41 0.70 -12.11 0.34
CA LYS A 41 1.70 -11.57 1.28
C LYS A 41 2.97 -11.09 0.59
N SER A 42 3.45 -11.86 -0.40
CA SER A 42 4.65 -11.48 -1.17
C SER A 42 4.43 -10.22 -2.00
N THR A 43 3.21 -10.01 -2.53
CA THR A 43 2.84 -8.82 -3.29
C THR A 43 2.79 -7.62 -2.37
N TYR A 44 2.08 -7.73 -1.24
CA TYR A 44 1.96 -6.64 -0.28
C TYR A 44 3.32 -6.20 0.28
N ALA A 45 4.21 -7.16 0.62
CA ALA A 45 5.57 -6.85 1.04
C ALA A 45 6.39 -6.14 -0.06
N LYS A 46 6.15 -6.45 -1.34
CA LYS A 46 6.77 -5.74 -2.47
C LYS A 46 6.23 -4.34 -2.65
N LEU A 47 4.97 -4.07 -2.31
CA LEU A 47 4.41 -2.71 -2.28
C LEU A 47 5.15 -1.87 -1.22
N GLU A 48 5.26 -2.38 0.01
CA GLU A 48 5.96 -1.65 1.09
C GLU A 48 7.45 -1.43 0.85
N THR A 49 8.07 -2.23 -0.04
CA THR A 49 9.50 -2.11 -0.39
C THR A 49 9.74 -1.47 -1.76
N ASN A 50 8.70 -0.87 -2.36
CA ASN A 50 8.74 -0.24 -3.69
C ASN A 50 9.25 -1.15 -4.83
N ARG A 51 9.10 -2.47 -4.68
CA ARG A 51 9.48 -3.49 -5.66
C ARG A 51 8.34 -3.86 -6.61
N MET A 52 7.15 -3.30 -6.38
CA MET A 52 5.96 -3.52 -7.19
C MET A 52 5.08 -2.27 -7.18
N ASN A 53 4.55 -1.90 -8.35
CA ASN A 53 3.61 -0.78 -8.46
C ASN A 53 2.28 -1.16 -7.81
N ILE A 54 1.73 -0.24 -7.03
CA ILE A 54 0.40 -0.38 -6.45
C ILE A 54 -0.69 -0.12 -7.50
N LYS A 55 -1.80 -0.85 -7.43
CA LYS A 55 -3.00 -0.55 -8.22
C LYS A 55 -3.78 0.59 -7.54
N VAL A 56 -4.48 1.41 -8.33
CA VAL A 56 -5.33 2.48 -7.80
C VAL A 56 -6.39 1.95 -6.82
N SER A 57 -6.99 0.78 -7.11
CA SER A 57 -7.94 0.13 -6.20
C SER A 57 -7.34 -0.24 -4.84
N GLU A 58 -6.10 -0.71 -4.84
CA GLU A 58 -5.35 -1.03 -3.62
C GLU A 58 -5.06 0.25 -2.84
N LEU A 59 -4.60 1.31 -3.51
CA LEU A 59 -4.31 2.61 -2.88
C LEU A 59 -5.55 3.20 -2.19
N VAL A 60 -6.70 3.19 -2.87
CA VAL A 60 -7.98 3.67 -2.30
C VAL A 60 -8.43 2.81 -1.12
N ALA A 61 -8.24 1.50 -1.18
CA ALA A 61 -8.61 0.62 -0.07
C ALA A 61 -7.68 0.78 1.14
N LEU A 62 -6.37 0.98 0.91
CA LEU A 62 -5.42 1.28 1.97
C LEU A 62 -5.74 2.61 2.67
N ALA A 63 -6.16 3.64 1.94
CA ALA A 63 -6.63 4.90 2.53
C ALA A 63 -7.75 4.65 3.56
N LYS A 64 -8.73 3.80 3.18
CA LYS A 64 -9.85 3.40 4.06
C LYS A 64 -9.38 2.56 5.25
N ILE A 65 -8.48 1.60 5.04
CA ILE A 65 -7.94 0.71 6.10
C ILE A 65 -7.11 1.49 7.13
N PHE A 66 -6.33 2.47 6.67
CA PHE A 66 -5.45 3.27 7.52
C PHE A 66 -6.09 4.55 8.05
N HIS A 67 -7.38 4.77 7.76
CA HIS A 67 -8.14 5.94 8.19
C HIS A 67 -7.42 7.27 7.86
N THR A 68 -6.91 7.37 6.63
CA THR A 68 -6.08 8.51 6.20
C THR A 68 -6.50 9.01 4.83
N ASP A 69 -6.11 10.25 4.53
CA ASP A 69 -6.29 10.83 3.20
C ASP A 69 -5.27 10.25 2.21
N ILE A 70 -5.63 10.20 0.92
CA ILE A 70 -4.74 9.66 -0.13
C ILE A 70 -3.41 10.42 -0.18
N ASN A 71 -3.40 11.72 0.12
CA ASN A 71 -2.18 12.52 0.11
C ASN A 71 -1.13 12.01 1.12
N ALA A 72 -1.55 11.31 2.19
CA ALA A 72 -0.62 10.74 3.16
C ALA A 72 0.31 9.68 2.57
N PHE A 73 -0.06 9.02 1.47
CA PHE A 73 0.84 8.09 0.77
C PHE A 73 1.96 8.82 0.01
N PHE A 74 1.78 10.11 -0.27
CA PHE A 74 2.70 10.95 -1.01
C PHE A 74 3.40 11.99 -0.13
N ASP A 75 3.38 11.80 1.19
CA ASP A 75 4.12 12.66 2.12
C ASP A 75 5.61 12.71 1.76
N GLY A 76 6.16 13.92 1.65
CA GLY A 76 7.53 14.19 1.17
C GLY A 76 7.74 14.05 -0.33
N LEU A 77 6.68 13.82 -1.12
CA LEU A 77 6.73 13.65 -2.58
C LEU A 77 5.90 14.71 -3.36
N LEU A 78 5.02 15.43 -2.68
CA LEU A 78 4.18 16.52 -3.21
C LEU A 78 4.63 17.90 -2.69
#